data_AF-A0A0M3AYU7-F1
#
_entry.id   AF-A0A0M3AYU7-F1
#
_cell.length_a   1.000
_cell.length_b   1.000
_cell.length_c   1.000
_cell.angle_alpha   90.00
_cell.angle_beta   90.00
_cell.angle_gamma   90.00
#
_symmetry.space_group_name_H-M   'P 1'
#
loop_
_entity.id
_entity.type
_entity.pdbx_description
1 polymer ?
#
loop_
_entity_poly.entity_id
_entity_poly.type
_entity_poly.pdbx_seq_one_letter_code
_entity_poly.pdbx_strand_id
1 'polypeptide(L)' 'MEKLVGFFKANRGAQKRLAESLGLRQSTVSQWKAVPVEHLAEVSEFTGIPREDLLPDAFRPARRADI' A
#
# COMPACT_ATOMS: atom_id res chain seq x y z
N MET A 1 -1.66 -2.43 5.63
CA MET A 1 -2.40 -3.18 4.59
C MET A 1 -3.91 -3.24 4.78
N GLU A 2 -4.46 -3.33 6.00
CA GLU A 2 -5.93 -3.42 6.19
C GLU A 2 -6.70 -2.24 5.56
N LYS A 3 -6.19 -1.01 5.71
CA LYS A 3 -6.79 0.18 5.09
C LYS A 3 -6.86 0.12 3.57
N LEU A 4 -5.79 -0.36 2.92
CA LEU A 4 -5.73 -0.52 1.46
C LEU A 4 -6.72 -1.58 0.96
N VAL A 5 -6.82 -2.70 1.65
CA VAL A 5 -7.82 -3.74 1.33
C VAL A 5 -9.23 -3.22 1.54
N GLY A 6 -9.49 -2.48 2.61
CA GLY A 6 -10.77 -1.82 2.87
C GLY A 6 -11.14 -0.85 1.75
N PHE A 7 -10.19 -0.04 1.29
CA PHE A 7 -10.38 0.87 0.16
C PHE A 7 -10.81 0.13 -1.11
N PHE A 8 -10.16 -1.00 -1.45
CA PHE A 8 -10.55 -1.79 -2.63
C PHE A 8 -11.92 -2.45 -2.51
N LYS A 9 -12.30 -2.89 -1.30
CA LYS A 9 -13.63 -3.45 -1.05
C LYS A 9 -14.73 -2.38 -1.21
N ALA A 10 -14.49 -1.16 -0.76
CA ALA A 10 -15.40 -0.04 -0.91
C ALA A 10 -15.46 0.50 -2.34
N ASN A 11 -14.34 0.45 -3.08
CA ASN A 11 -14.20 1.00 -4.43
C ASN A 11 -13.97 -0.12 -5.46
N ARG A 12 -15.04 -0.72 -5.95
CA ARG A 12 -14.95 -1.78 -6.97
C ARG A 12 -14.17 -1.29 -8.20
N GLY A 13 -13.23 -2.11 -8.66
CA GLY A 13 -12.37 -1.80 -9.81
C GLY A 13 -11.18 -0.88 -9.49
N ALA A 14 -11.11 -0.25 -8.31
CA ALA A 14 -10.00 0.62 -7.95
C ALA A 14 -8.66 -0.12 -7.92
N GLN A 15 -8.63 -1.38 -7.49
CA GLN A 15 -7.41 -2.21 -7.50
C GLN A 15 -6.88 -2.43 -8.92
N LYS A 16 -7.77 -2.63 -9.90
CA LYS A 16 -7.37 -2.77 -11.31
C LYS A 16 -6.83 -1.45 -11.85
N ARG A 17 -7.53 -0.34 -11.59
CA ARG A 17 -7.12 1.01 -12.02
C ARG A 17 -5.77 1.43 -11.44
N LEU A 18 -5.53 1.12 -10.16
CA LEU A 18 -4.24 1.36 -9.52
C LEU A 18 -3.15 0.50 -10.17
N ALA A 19 -3.42 -0.78 -10.43
CA ALA A 19 -2.45 -1.63 -11.10
C ALA A 19 -2.10 -1.08 -12.49
N GLU A 20 -3.11 -0.67 -13.27
CA GLU A 20 -2.94 -0.05 -14.58
C GLU A 20 -2.13 1.26 -14.53
N SER A 21 -2.37 2.13 -13.54
CA SER A 21 -1.61 3.38 -13.39
C SER A 21 -0.14 3.13 -13.05
N LEU A 22 0.14 2.06 -12.31
CA LEU A 22 1.51 1.65 -11.94
C LEU A 22 2.19 0.78 -13.01
N GLY A 23 1.51 0.47 -14.12
CA GLY A 23 2.03 -0.46 -15.13
C GLY A 23 2.14 -1.91 -14.65
N LEU A 24 1.42 -2.27 -13.59
CA LEU A 24 1.42 -3.58 -12.95
C LEU A 24 0.19 -4.40 -13.31
N ARG A 25 0.28 -5.71 -13.05
CA ARG A 25 -0.90 -6.60 -13.08
C ARG A 25 -1.68 -6.45 -11.78
N GLN A 26 -3.01 -6.53 -11.86
CA GLN A 26 -3.89 -6.53 -10.68
C GLN A 26 -3.50 -7.63 -9.66
N SER A 27 -3.05 -8.79 -10.15
CA SER A 27 -2.57 -9.89 -9.33
C SER A 27 -1.30 -9.55 -8.55
N THR A 28 -0.41 -8.70 -9.09
CA THR A 28 0.78 -8.21 -8.38
C THR A 28 0.36 -7.38 -7.16
N VAL A 29 -0.54 -6.41 -7.38
CA VAL A 29 -1.07 -5.57 -6.30
C VAL A 29 -1.82 -6.40 -5.25
N SER A 30 -2.54 -7.44 -5.67
CA SER A 30 -3.25 -8.35 -4.76
C SER A 30 -2.35 -9.17 -3.84
N GLN A 31 -1.10 -9.41 -4.25
CA GLN A 31 -0.15 -10.25 -3.52
C GLN A 31 0.73 -9.45 -2.56
N TRP A 32 0.62 -8.12 -2.56
CA TRP A 32 1.38 -7.27 -1.66
C TRP A 32 1.06 -7.57 -0.20
N LYS A 33 2.08 -7.99 0.54
CA LYS A 33 2.05 -8.04 2.01
C LYS A 33 2.28 -6.66 2.63
N ALA A 34 2.97 -5.80 1.89
CA ALA A 34 3.16 -4.38 2.15
C ALA A 34 3.37 -3.67 0.81
N VAL A 35 3.06 -2.37 0.75
CA VAL A 35 3.26 -1.58 -0.48
C VAL A 35 4.76 -1.38 -0.70
N PRO A 36 5.31 -1.73 -1.88
CA PRO A 36 6.70 -1.46 -2.22
C PRO A 36 7.01 0.04 -2.11
N VAL A 37 8.20 0.38 -1.60
CA VAL A 37 8.61 1.78 -1.37
C VAL A 37 8.54 2.61 -2.66
N GLU A 38 8.90 2.00 -3.79
CA GLU A 38 8.86 2.63 -5.11
C GLU A 38 7.45 3.08 -5.53
N HIS A 39 6.40 2.37 -5.10
CA HIS A 39 5.00 2.71 -5.41
C HIS A 39 4.29 3.43 -4.27
N LEU A 40 4.95 3.62 -3.12
CA LEU A 40 4.31 4.11 -1.90
C LEU A 40 3.72 5.51 -2.07
N ALA A 41 4.41 6.39 -2.82
CA ALA A 41 3.93 7.73 -3.11
C ALA A 41 2.67 7.69 -3.98
N GLU A 42 2.72 6.99 -5.11
CA GLU A 42 1.62 6.88 -6.07
C GLU A 42 0.38 6.22 -5.44
N VAL A 43 0.58 5.16 -4.65
CA VAL A 43 -0.51 4.47 -3.94
C VAL A 43 -1.12 5.38 -2.88
N SER A 44 -0.31 6.16 -2.16
CA SER A 44 -0.79 7.13 -1.18
C SER A 44 -1.62 8.24 -1.84
N GLU A 45 -1.16 8.78 -2.96
CA GLU A 45 -1.90 9.80 -3.73
C GLU A 45 -3.21 9.25 -4.33
N PHE A 46 -3.17 8.05 -4.89
CA PHE A 46 -4.35 7.43 -5.50
C PHE A 46 -5.43 7.08 -4.47
N THR A 47 -5.04 6.61 -3.29
CA THR A 47 -5.98 6.12 -2.27
C THR A 47 -6.31 7.15 -1.20
N GLY A 48 -5.50 8.21 -1.07
CA GLY A 48 -5.55 9.15 0.04
C GLY A 48 -5.08 8.56 1.38
N ILE A 49 -4.60 7.32 1.40
CA ILE A 49 -4.12 6.66 2.62
C ILE A 49 -2.68 7.15 2.89
N PRO A 50 -2.36 7.59 4.12
CA PRO A 50 -1.01 8.05 4.44
C PRO A 50 0.01 6.91 4.37
N ARG A 51 1.26 7.26 4.07
CA ARG A 51 2.35 6.28 3.82
C ARG A 51 2.65 5.39 5.02
N GLU A 52 2.50 5.93 6.23
CA GLU A 52 2.68 5.21 7.51
C GLU A 52 1.67 4.08 7.71
N ASP A 53 0.46 4.21 7.15
CA ASP A 53 -0.58 3.18 7.20
C ASP A 53 -0.38 2.10 6.11
N LEU A 54 0.24 2.49 4.99
CA LEU A 54 0.54 1.60 3.87
C LEU A 54 1.77 0.73 4.13
N LEU A 55 2.79 1.31 4.78
CA LEU A 55 4.06 0.64 5.10
C LEU A 55 4.47 0.82 6.57
N PRO A 56 3.68 0.30 7.53
CA PRO A 56 3.91 0.54 8.95
C PRO A 56 5.26 0.02 9.47
N ASP A 57 5.80 -1.06 8.89
CA ASP A 57 7.11 -1.58 9.29
C ASP A 57 8.27 -0.63 9.01
N ALA A 58 8.19 0.20 7.97
CA ALA A 58 9.23 1.21 7.69
C ALA A 58 9.18 2.39 8.69
N PHE A 59 8.02 2.64 9.29
CA PHE A 59 7.81 3.73 10.24
C PHE A 59 7.76 3.25 11.70
N ARG A 60 7.76 1.93 11.94
CA ARG A 60 7.86 1.39 13.28
C ARG A 60 9.26 1.77 13.80
N PRO A 61 9.36 2.50 14.93
CA PRO A 61 10.65 2.74 15.53
C PRO A 61 11.29 1.39 15.78
N ALA A 62 12.48 1.16 15.20
CA ALA A 62 13.29 0.01 15.53
C ALA A 62 13.38 0.01 17.04
N ARG A 63 12.79 -1.00 17.70
CA ARG A 63 12.90 -1.15 19.14
C ARG A 63 14.39 -1.06 19.43
N ARG A 64 14.79 0.03 20.09
CA ARG A 64 16.15 0.28 20.54
C ARG A 64 16.54 -0.99 21.25
N ALA A 65 17.49 -1.74 20.70
CA ALA A 65 17.96 -2.96 21.31
C ALA A 65 18.37 -2.58 22.73
N ASP A 66 17.65 -3.12 23.70
CA ASP A 66 17.93 -2.96 25.12
C ASP A 66 19.40 -3.37 25.33
N ILE A 67 20.23 -2.39 25.69
CA ILE A 67 21.63 -2.56 26.12
C ILE A 67 21.64 -3.06 27.56
#